data_AF-A0A963T356-F1
#
_entry.id   AF-A0A963T356-F1
#
_cell.length_a   1.000
_cell.length_b   1.000
_cell.length_c   1.000
_cell.angle_alpha   90.00
_cell.angle_beta   90.00
_cell.angle_gamma   90.00
#
_symmetry.space_group_name_H-M   'P 1'
#
loop_
_entity.id
_entity.type
_entity.pdbx_description
1 polymer ?
#
loop_
_entity_poly.entity_id
_entity_poly.type
_entity_poly.pdbx_seq_one_letter_code
_entity_poly.pdbx_strand_id
1 'polypeptide(L)' 'KIDKLPPKKHEALRVGIVAFELDIERIELKGKLSQKDKPADRDGVIHALSTGDEAQRRLAVAMRDATR' A
#
# COMPACT_ATOMS: atom_id res chain seq x y z
N LYS A 1 -7.62 -15.44 20.86
CA LYS A 1 -7.93 -14.02 20.57
C LYS A 1 -7.49 -13.20 21.78
N ILE A 2 -6.87 -12.04 21.56
CA ILE A 2 -6.32 -11.17 22.61
C ILE A 2 -7.40 -10.77 23.62
N ASP A 3 -8.62 -10.62 23.15
CA ASP A 3 -9.85 -10.28 23.86
C ASP A 3 -10.32 -11.34 24.88
N LYS A 4 -9.66 -12.51 24.93
CA LYS A 4 -9.90 -13.55 25.94
C LYS A 4 -8.82 -13.57 27.03
N LEU A 5 -7.86 -12.64 27.02
CA LEU A 5 -6.80 -12.61 28.02
C LEU A 5 -7.32 -12.05 29.35
N PRO A 6 -6.85 -12.56 30.50
CA PRO A 6 -7.13 -11.96 31.79
C PRO A 6 -6.65 -10.50 31.84
N PRO A 7 -7.35 -9.58 32.53
CA PRO A 7 -6.99 -8.15 32.57
C PRO A 7 -5.52 -7.87 32.91
N LYS A 8 -4.94 -8.60 33.86
CA LYS A 8 -3.52 -8.48 34.23
C LYS A 8 -2.54 -8.71 33.07
N LYS A 9 -2.89 -9.61 32.14
CA LYS A 9 -2.06 -9.86 30.96
C LYS A 9 -2.16 -8.74 29.93
N HIS A 10 -3.30 -8.04 29.85
CA HIS A 10 -3.43 -6.83 29.04
C HIS A 10 -2.56 -5.70 29.58
N GLU A 11 -2.55 -5.50 30.89
CA GLU A 11 -1.73 -4.49 31.54
C GLU A 11 -0.23 -4.76 31.36
N ALA A 12 0.20 -6.02 31.53
CA ALA A 12 1.59 -6.40 31.29
C ALA A 12 2.05 -6.13 29.84
N LEU A 13 1.17 -6.35 28.86
CA LEU A 13 1.45 -6.03 27.46
C LEU A 13 1.54 -4.52 27.22
N ARG A 14 0.68 -3.71 27.86
CA ARG A 14 0.71 -2.25 27.75
C ARG A 14 2.04 -1.65 28.23
N VAL A 15 2.63 -2.19 29.30
CA VAL A 15 3.94 -1.74 29.80
C VAL A 15 5.06 -1.93 28.77
N GLY A 16 4.94 -2.94 27.89
CA GLY A 16 5.90 -3.19 26.82
C GLY A 16 5.64 -2.41 25.52
N ILE A 17 4.54 -1.65 25.43
CA ILE A 17 4.16 -0.90 24.24
C ILE A 17 4.54 0.57 24.42
N VAL A 18 5.34 1.09 23.49
CA VAL A 18 5.59 2.53 23.38
C VAL A 18 4.61 3.09 22.36
N ALA A 19 3.54 3.74 22.84
CA ALA A 19 2.61 4.47 22.00
C ALA A 19 3.13 5.89 21.76
N PHE A 20 2.90 6.40 20.55
CA PHE A 20 3.17 7.78 20.19
C PHE A 20 2.11 8.26 19.20
N GLU A 21 1.97 9.57 19.11
CA GLU A 21 1.11 10.25 18.15
C GLU A 21 1.98 11.00 17.15
N LEU A 22 1.55 11.02 15.89
CA LEU A 22 2.17 11.81 14.84
C LEU A 22 1.14 12.81 14.33
N ASP A 23 1.38 14.09 14.59
CA ASP A 23 0.61 15.15 13.96
C ASP A 23 0.96 15.21 12.48
N ILE A 24 -0.04 15.00 11.63
CA ILE A 24 0.15 15.01 10.18
C ILE A 24 0.24 16.45 9.71
N GLU A 25 1.46 16.93 9.48
CA GLU A 25 1.68 18.26 8.90
C GLU A 25 1.42 18.30 7.39
N ARG A 26 1.88 17.26 6.68
CA ARG A 26 1.79 17.17 5.22
C ARG A 26 1.91 15.73 4.74
N ILE A 27 1.19 15.40 3.68
CA ILE A 27 1.31 14.13 2.96
C ILE A 27 1.81 14.41 1.55
N GLU A 28 2.94 13.81 1.19
CA GLU A 28 3.46 13.81 -0.18
C GLU A 28 3.29 12.42 -0.78
N LEU A 29 2.66 12.35 -1.96
CA LEU A 29 2.43 11.10 -2.68
C LEU A 29 3.34 11.00 -3.89
N LYS A 30 3.88 9.81 -4.16
CA LYS A 30 4.75 9.55 -5.32
C LYS A 30 4.18 8.41 -6.17
N GLY A 31 3.83 8.72 -7.42
CA GLY A 31 3.37 7.75 -8.41
C GLY A 31 4.30 7.67 -9.61
N LYS A 32 5.04 6.56 -9.77
CA LYS A 32 5.82 6.26 -10.97
C LYS A 32 5.15 5.12 -11.73
N LEU A 33 4.39 5.48 -12.77
CA LEU A 33 3.46 4.59 -13.47
C LEU A 33 3.76 4.55 -14.98
N SER A 34 5.02 4.79 -15.38
CA SER A 34 5.41 4.87 -16.79
C SER A 34 4.59 5.87 -17.62
N GLN A 35 4.18 6.98 -17.00
CA GLN A 35 3.28 7.96 -17.61
C GLN A 35 3.90 8.68 -18.83
N LYS A 36 5.23 8.71 -18.91
CA LYS A 36 6.01 9.35 -19.99
C LYS A 36 6.38 8.41 -21.14
N ASP A 37 6.18 7.10 -20.95
CA ASP A 37 6.59 6.11 -21.94
C ASP A 37 5.58 6.09 -23.11
N LYS A 38 5.98 5.54 -24.26
CA LYS A 38 5.09 5.48 -25.42
C LYS A 38 3.87 4.60 -25.10
N PRO A 39 2.67 4.87 -25.67
CA PRO A 39 1.47 4.09 -25.40
C PRO A 39 1.67 2.58 -25.58
N ALA A 40 2.33 2.14 -26.66
CA ALA A 40 2.58 0.72 -26.92
C ALA A 40 3.47 0.05 -25.86
N ASP A 41 4.51 0.73 -25.39
CA ASP A 41 5.41 0.19 -24.35
C ASP A 41 4.64 0.05 -23.02
N ARG A 42 3.85 1.07 -22.69
CA ARG A 42 3.01 1.08 -21.49
C ARG A 42 1.94 -0.01 -21.54
N ASP A 43 1.28 -0.20 -22.67
CA ASP A 43 0.26 -1.24 -22.85
C ASP A 43 0.86 -2.64 -22.73
N GLY A 44 2.09 -2.84 -23.26
CA GLY A 44 2.85 -4.07 -23.08
C GLY A 44 3.14 -4.37 -21.59
N VAL A 45 3.57 -3.36 -20.84
CA VAL A 45 3.79 -3.49 -19.38
C VAL A 45 2.49 -3.80 -18.65
N ILE A 46 1.40 -3.06 -18.94
CA ILE A 46 0.08 -3.28 -18.34
C ILE A 46 -0.40 -4.71 -18.60
N HIS A 47 -0.23 -5.21 -19.83
CA HIS A 47 -0.60 -6.57 -20.20
C HIS A 47 0.17 -7.60 -19.37
N ALA A 48 1.50 -7.49 -19.32
CA ALA A 48 2.35 -8.40 -18.55
C ALA A 48 2.02 -8.37 -17.04
N LEU A 49 1.77 -7.19 -16.47
CA LEU A 49 1.44 -7.05 -15.05
C LEU A 49 0.05 -7.57 -14.69
N SER A 50 -0.90 -7.56 -15.64
CA SER A 50 -2.28 -8.00 -15.39
C SER A 50 -2.43 -9.50 -15.14
N THR A 51 -1.43 -10.30 -15.51
CA THR A 51 -1.40 -11.75 -15.28
C THR A 51 -0.49 -12.15 -14.11
N GLY A 52 0.16 -11.17 -13.48
CA GLY A 52 1.07 -11.36 -12.34
C GLY A 52 0.37 -11.55 -11.01
N ASP A 53 1.10 -11.34 -9.91
CA ASP A 53 0.58 -11.39 -8.54
C ASP A 53 -0.41 -10.25 -8.22
N GLU A 54 -0.94 -10.23 -6.99
CA GLU A 54 -1.90 -9.22 -6.58
C GLU A 54 -1.36 -7.78 -6.67
N ALA A 55 -0.10 -7.57 -6.28
CA ALA A 55 0.52 -6.24 -6.33
C ALA A 55 0.71 -5.78 -7.77
N GLN A 56 1.15 -6.68 -8.66
CA GLN A 56 1.30 -6.44 -10.09
C GLN A 56 -0.04 -6.09 -10.75
N ARG A 57 -1.11 -6.83 -10.43
CA ARG A 57 -2.45 -6.54 -10.95
C ARG A 57 -2.97 -5.19 -10.48
N ARG A 58 -2.76 -4.83 -9.20
CA ARG A 58 -3.12 -3.51 -8.67
C ARG A 58 -2.33 -2.39 -9.35
N LEU A 59 -1.05 -2.61 -9.64
CA LEU A 59 -0.23 -1.66 -10.39
C LEU A 59 -0.73 -1.48 -11.82
N ALA A 60 -1.09 -2.56 -12.51
CA ALA A 60 -1.67 -2.50 -13.86
C ALA A 60 -2.95 -1.64 -13.91
N VAL A 61 -3.80 -1.74 -12.87
CA VAL A 61 -4.99 -0.87 -12.74
C VAL A 61 -4.59 0.59 -12.54
N ALA A 62 -3.68 0.89 -11.61
CA ALA A 62 -3.21 2.26 -11.38
C ALA A 62 -2.57 2.89 -12.63
N MET A 63 -1.83 2.11 -13.41
CA MET A 63 -1.26 2.55 -14.69
C MET A 63 -2.35 2.88 -15.73
N ARG A 64 -3.45 2.12 -15.79
CA ARG A 64 -4.58 2.44 -16.68
C ARG A 64 -5.29 3.73 -16.24
N ASP A 65 -5.55 3.88 -14.95
CA ASP A 65 -6.27 5.04 -14.40
C ASP A 65 -5.48 6.34 -14.55
N ALA A 66 -4.15 6.29 -14.46
CA ALA A 66 -3.28 7.45 -14.66
C ALA A 66 -3.20 7.95 -16.11
N THR A 67 -3.93 7.31 -17.03
CA THR A 67 -3.89 7.60 -18.48
C THR A 67 -5.24 7.99 -19.06
N ARG A 68 -6.27 8.01 -18.20
CA ARG A 68 -7.55 8.69 -18.46
C ARG A 68 -7.40 10.19 -18.23
#